data_AF-A0A8J3CGP4-F1
#
_entry.id   AF-A0A8J3CGP4-F1
#
_cell.length_a   1.000
_cell.length_b   1.000
_cell.length_c   1.000
_cell.angle_alpha   90.00
_cell.angle_beta   90.00
_cell.angle_gamma   90.00
#
_symmetry.space_group_name_H-M   'P 1'
#
loop_
_entity.id
_entity.type
_entity.pdbx_description
1 polymer ?
#
loop_
_entity_poly.entity_id
_entity_poly.type
_entity_poly.pdbx_seq_one_letter_code
_entity_poly.pdbx_strand_id
1 'polypeptide(L)'
;MNANHIPLIWCDDSSEHGVLRGHIARANPLCNEHANGSDVLAIFQGASGYISPSWYATKAETHKVVPTYNYTALHAHGRLMIKDDTDWLLALLNDLTDKHELLLKTPWSVSDAPTEYIQQMMKVIIGIEISIHSLQGK
;
A
#
# COMPACT_ATOMS: atom_id res chain seq x y z
N MET A 1 11.19 -9.62 12.92
CA MET A 1 9.96 -9.28 12.18
C MET A 1 10.00 -7.79 11.91
N ASN A 2 10.16 -7.40 10.65
CA ASN A 2 10.34 -6.00 10.23
C ASN A 2 9.08 -5.51 9.51
N ALA A 3 8.66 -4.27 9.77
CA ALA A 3 7.57 -3.61 9.05
C ALA A 3 8.14 -2.64 8.02
N ASN A 4 7.54 -2.58 6.82
CA ASN A 4 7.96 -1.70 5.74
C ASN A 4 6.79 -0.80 5.32
N HIS A 5 7.02 0.50 5.16
CA HIS A 5 6.07 1.41 4.56
C HIS A 5 6.30 1.46 3.05
N ILE A 6 5.41 0.83 2.30
CA ILE A 6 5.54 0.70 0.85
C ILE A 6 4.23 1.19 0.20
N PRO A 7 4.29 2.12 -0.76
CA PRO A 7 3.15 2.46 -1.59
C PRO A 7 2.68 1.22 -2.37
N LEU A 8 1.41 0.88 -2.21
CA LEU A 8 0.78 -0.26 -2.88
C LEU A 8 -0.47 0.22 -3.60
N ILE A 9 -0.67 -0.28 -4.82
CA ILE A 9 -1.91 -0.12 -5.57
C ILE A 9 -2.61 -1.46 -5.66
N TRP A 10 -3.94 -1.43 -5.54
CA TRP A 10 -4.77 -2.59 -5.81
C TRP A 10 -5.04 -2.66 -7.31
N CYS A 11 -4.87 -3.85 -7.88
CA CYS A 11 -5.17 -4.16 -9.27
C CYS A 11 -6.12 -5.35 -9.33
N ASP A 12 -7.12 -5.24 -10.21
CA ASP A 12 -7.98 -6.36 -10.56
C ASP A 12 -7.24 -7.27 -11.56
N ASP A 13 -6.95 -8.49 -11.15
CA ASP A 13 -6.38 -9.55 -12.00
C ASP A 13 -7.40 -10.66 -12.30
N SER A 14 -8.69 -10.37 -12.09
CA SER A 14 -9.81 -11.32 -12.16
C SER A 14 -9.79 -12.44 -11.11
N SER A 15 -8.90 -12.37 -10.11
CA SER A 15 -9.00 -13.21 -8.91
C SER A 15 -10.08 -12.69 -7.96
N GLU A 16 -10.45 -13.49 -6.97
CA GLU A 16 -11.52 -13.17 -6.00
C GLU A 16 -11.25 -11.86 -5.23
N HIS A 17 -9.98 -11.54 -4.95
CA HIS A 17 -9.60 -10.40 -4.11
C HIS A 17 -8.65 -9.42 -4.81
N GLY A 18 -8.21 -9.72 -6.03
CA GLY A 18 -7.21 -8.95 -6.74
C GLY A 18 -5.80 -9.09 -6.14
N VAL A 19 -4.90 -8.22 -6.59
CA VAL A 19 -3.50 -8.18 -6.15
C VAL A 19 -3.10 -6.79 -5.68
N LEU A 20 -2.10 -6.71 -4.80
CA LEU A 20 -1.42 -5.46 -4.49
C LEU A 20 -0.09 -5.41 -5.24
N ARG A 21 0.22 -4.30 -5.89
CA ARG A 21 1.49 -4.08 -6.58
C ARG A 21 2.20 -2.86 -6.03
N GLY A 22 3.52 -2.93 -5.99
CA GLY A 22 4.38 -1.82 -5.60
C GLY A 22 5.83 -2.13 -5.95
N HIS A 23 6.74 -1.24 -5.56
CA HIS A 23 8.16 -1.46 -5.75
C HIS A 23 8.92 -1.09 -4.47
N ILE A 24 10.10 -1.68 -4.33
CA ILE A 24 11.02 -1.40 -3.23
C ILE A 24 12.42 -1.18 -3.80
N ALA A 25 13.30 -0.56 -3.01
CA ALA A 25 14.72 -0.57 -3.32
C ALA A 25 15.24 -2.01 -3.32
N ARG A 26 16.12 -2.36 -4.27
CA ARG A 26 16.75 -3.70 -4.29
C ARG A 26 17.51 -4.03 -3.01
N ALA A 27 18.06 -3.01 -2.36
CA ALA A 27 18.74 -3.13 -1.08
C ALA A 27 17.80 -3.32 0.13
N ASN A 28 16.48 -3.25 -0.07
CA ASN A 28 15.52 -3.50 1.01
C ASN A 28 15.64 -4.98 1.47
N PRO A 29 15.82 -5.25 2.78
CA PRO A 29 15.93 -6.62 3.30
C PRO A 29 14.78 -7.55 2.91
N LEU A 30 13.59 -7.01 2.65
CA LEU A 30 12.42 -7.77 2.17
C LEU A 30 12.74 -8.62 0.93
N CYS A 31 13.63 -8.16 0.05
CA CYS A 31 14.07 -8.90 -1.13
C CYS A 31 14.76 -10.23 -0.79
N ASN A 32 15.50 -10.27 0.32
CA ASN A 32 16.37 -11.40 0.68
C ASN A 32 15.77 -12.26 1.81
N GLU A 33 15.10 -11.62 2.77
CA GLU A 33 14.54 -12.27 3.95
C GLU A 33 13.21 -12.99 3.67
N HIS A 34 12.49 -12.55 2.64
CA HIS A 34 11.14 -13.04 2.30
C HIS A 34 11.05 -13.31 0.80
N ALA A 35 11.64 -14.43 0.38
CA ALA A 35 11.61 -14.90 -0.99
C ALA A 35 10.18 -15.19 -1.46
N ASN A 36 10.04 -15.34 -2.79
CA ASN A 36 8.80 -15.69 -3.49
C ASN A 36 7.97 -16.73 -2.73
N GLY A 37 6.70 -16.39 -2.50
CA GLY A 37 5.71 -17.26 -1.85
C GLY A 37 5.58 -17.07 -0.34
N SER A 38 6.30 -16.11 0.26
CA SER A 38 6.16 -15.78 1.69
C SER A 38 4.77 -15.21 1.99
N ASP A 39 4.16 -15.65 3.09
CA ASP A 39 2.91 -15.08 3.60
C ASP A 39 3.19 -13.71 4.24
N VAL A 40 2.40 -12.70 3.86
CA VAL A 40 2.53 -11.32 4.32
C VAL A 40 1.18 -10.74 4.72
N LEU A 41 1.23 -9.69 5.55
CA LEU A 41 0.09 -8.87 5.95
C LEU A 41 0.33 -7.43 5.51
N ALA A 42 -0.48 -6.93 4.58
CA ALA A 42 -0.57 -5.52 4.25
C ALA A 42 -1.67 -4.87 5.09
N ILE A 43 -1.34 -3.76 5.77
CA ILE A 43 -2.26 -3.03 6.63
C ILE A 43 -2.51 -1.65 6.02
N PHE A 44 -3.76 -1.34 5.73
CA PHE A 44 -4.21 -0.03 5.30
C PHE A 44 -5.00 0.62 6.43
N GLN A 45 -4.54 1.78 6.87
CA GLN A 45 -5.18 2.55 7.93
C GLN A 45 -6.08 3.60 7.31
N GLY A 46 -7.35 3.63 7.72
CA GLY A 46 -8.32 4.65 7.32
C GLY A 46 -8.43 5.76 8.37
N ALA A 47 -9.62 6.36 8.45
CA ALA A 47 -9.89 7.42 9.41
C ALA A 47 -9.80 6.89 10.84
N SER A 48 -9.26 7.71 11.75
CA SER A 48 -9.18 7.36 13.17
C SER A 48 -9.18 8.60 14.06
N GLY A 49 -9.66 8.47 15.30
CA GLY A 49 -9.65 9.55 16.26
C GLY A 49 -10.17 9.17 17.65
N TYR A 50 -9.64 9.89 18.65
CA TYR A 50 -10.11 9.79 20.03
C TYR A 50 -11.51 10.40 20.15
N ILE A 51 -12.41 9.69 20.81
CA ILE A 51 -13.77 10.15 21.09
C ILE A 51 -13.86 10.49 22.57
N SER A 52 -13.92 11.79 22.85
CA SER A 52 -13.98 12.28 24.22
C SER A 52 -15.38 12.12 24.80
N PRO A 53 -15.54 11.57 26.01
CA PRO A 53 -16.83 11.54 26.67
C PRO A 53 -17.35 12.96 26.97
N SER A 54 -16.47 13.97 26.99
CA SER A 54 -16.83 15.38 27.16
C SER A 54 -17.70 15.97 26.05
N TRP A 55 -17.81 15.31 24.90
CA TRP A 55 -18.64 15.79 23.79
C TRP A 55 -20.13 15.45 23.96
N TYR A 56 -20.48 14.52 24.86
CA TYR A 56 -21.85 14.09 25.07
C TYR A 56 -22.52 14.89 26.20
N ALA A 57 -23.69 15.49 25.91
CA ALA A 57 -24.47 16.26 26.88
C ALA A 57 -24.88 15.42 28.11
N THR A 58 -25.15 14.13 27.91
CA THR A 58 -25.50 13.14 28.97
C THR A 58 -24.40 12.93 30.02
N LYS A 59 -23.18 13.43 29.77
CA LYS A 59 -22.08 13.42 30.72
C LYS A 59 -22.42 14.18 32.01
N ALA A 60 -23.18 15.28 31.92
CA ALA A 60 -23.55 16.09 33.09
C ALA A 60 -24.64 15.42 33.95
N GLU A 61 -25.41 14.50 33.38
CA GLU A 61 -26.61 13.94 34.01
C GLU A 61 -26.36 12.58 34.68
N THR A 62 -25.55 11.71 34.07
CA THR A 62 -25.40 10.32 34.55
C THR A 62 -23.97 9.91 34.86
N HIS A 63 -22.97 10.62 34.32
CA HIS A 63 -21.56 10.21 34.33
C HIS A 63 -21.26 8.80 33.80
N LYS A 64 -22.22 8.11 33.15
CA LYS A 64 -22.05 6.76 32.61
C LYS A 64 -21.53 6.78 31.16
N VAL A 65 -20.37 7.41 30.95
CA VAL A 65 -19.71 7.49 29.64
C VAL A 65 -18.23 7.16 29.79
N VAL A 66 -17.66 6.48 28.80
CA VAL A 66 -16.24 6.09 28.75
C VAL A 66 -15.59 6.66 27.48
N PRO A 67 -14.29 6.98 27.51
CA PRO A 67 -13.56 7.32 26.31
C PRO A 67 -13.40 6.12 25.39
N THR A 68 -13.32 6.37 24.09
CA THR A 68 -12.99 5.35 23.10
C THR A 68 -12.10 5.92 21.98
N TYR A 69 -11.57 5.05 21.14
CA TYR A 69 -10.84 5.43 19.94
C TYR A 69 -11.52 4.77 18.73
N ASN A 70 -12.14 5.59 17.89
CA ASN A 70 -12.73 5.10 16.65
C ASN A 70 -11.64 4.98 15.60
N TYR A 71 -11.63 3.90 14.84
CA TYR A 71 -10.73 3.71 13.72
C TYR A 71 -11.39 2.84 12.66
N THR A 72 -10.85 2.90 11.44
CA THR A 72 -11.14 1.95 10.37
C THR A 72 -9.83 1.41 9.84
N ALA A 73 -9.71 0.10 9.63
CA ALA A 73 -8.54 -0.52 9.02
C ALA A 73 -8.91 -1.68 8.10
N LEU A 74 -8.09 -1.92 7.08
CA LEU A 74 -8.15 -3.09 6.22
C LEU A 74 -6.86 -3.89 6.36
N HIS A 75 -7.00 -5.16 6.70
CA HIS A 75 -5.92 -6.14 6.74
C HIS A 75 -6.05 -7.05 5.52
N ALA A 76 -5.05 -7.03 4.63
CA ALA A 76 -4.97 -7.89 3.47
C ALA A 76 -3.87 -8.94 3.68
N HIS A 77 -4.27 -10.20 3.80
CA HIS A 77 -3.37 -11.33 3.85
C HIS A 77 -3.12 -11.85 2.43
N GLY A 78 -1.86 -12.08 2.10
CA GLY A 78 -1.48 -12.50 0.76
C GLY A 78 -0.11 -13.14 0.68
N ARG A 79 0.23 -13.62 -0.52
CA ARG A 79 1.56 -14.17 -0.84
C ARG A 79 2.39 -13.18 -1.63
N LEU A 80 3.57 -12.85 -1.12
CA LEU A 80 4.51 -11.93 -1.75
C LEU A 80 5.30 -12.63 -2.87
N MET A 81 5.37 -11.97 -4.02
CA MET A 81 6.18 -12.35 -5.17
C MET A 81 7.03 -11.16 -5.61
N ILE A 82 8.32 -11.40 -5.77
CA ILE A 82 9.28 -10.48 -6.36
C ILE A 82 9.11 -10.50 -7.89
N LYS A 83 9.05 -9.32 -8.50
CA LYS A 83 8.93 -9.11 -9.95
C LYS A 83 10.17 -8.39 -10.45
N ASP A 84 11.12 -9.18 -10.95
CA ASP A 84 12.34 -8.68 -11.59
C ASP A 84 12.21 -8.72 -13.12
N ASP A 85 11.23 -7.98 -13.63
CA ASP A 85 10.93 -7.85 -15.04
C ASP A 85 10.79 -6.37 -15.39
N THR A 86 11.57 -5.92 -16.38
CA THR A 86 11.66 -4.49 -16.74
C THR A 86 10.34 -3.96 -17.27
N ASP A 87 9.64 -4.72 -18.12
CA ASP A 87 8.40 -4.26 -18.75
C ASP A 87 7.27 -4.19 -17.72
N TRP A 88 7.19 -5.21 -16.85
CA TRP A 88 6.27 -5.23 -15.71
C TRP A 88 6.54 -4.05 -14.77
N LEU A 89 7.81 -3.78 -14.45
CA LEU A 89 8.18 -2.67 -13.56
C LEU A 89 7.85 -1.32 -14.19
N LEU A 90 8.09 -1.14 -15.50
CA LEU A 90 7.72 0.09 -16.19
C LEU A 90 6.21 0.29 -16.20
N ALA A 91 5.42 -0.75 -16.44
CA ALA A 91 3.96 -0.68 -16.35
C ALA A 91 3.49 -0.26 -14.96
N LEU A 92 4.04 -0.87 -13.90
CA LEU A 92 3.75 -0.49 -12.52
C LEU A 92 4.10 0.99 -12.24
N LEU A 93 5.25 1.46 -12.72
CA LEU A 93 5.66 2.85 -12.51
C LEU A 93 4.67 3.82 -13.16
N ASN A 94 4.21 3.52 -14.38
CA ASN A 94 3.17 4.31 -15.04
C ASN A 94 1.86 4.29 -14.23
N ASP A 95 1.37 3.11 -13.82
CA ASP A 95 0.12 2.98 -13.05
C ASP A 95 0.17 3.79 -11.74
N LEU A 96 1.30 3.75 -11.03
CA LEU A 96 1.52 4.52 -9.80
C LEU A 96 1.55 6.02 -10.08
N THR A 97 2.32 6.44 -11.08
CA THR A 97 2.42 7.85 -11.49
C THR A 97 1.06 8.39 -11.88
N ASP A 98 0.34 7.72 -12.78
CA ASP A 98 -0.97 8.15 -13.26
C ASP A 98 -1.98 8.28 -12.11
N LYS A 99 -1.98 7.33 -11.17
CA LYS A 99 -2.86 7.37 -10.00
C LYS A 99 -2.60 8.58 -9.10
N HIS A 100 -1.35 8.97 -8.94
CA HIS A 100 -0.96 10.07 -8.04
C HIS A 100 -0.99 11.45 -8.71
N GLU A 101 -0.76 11.51 -10.02
CA GLU A 101 -0.74 12.74 -10.81
C GLU A 101 -2.14 13.14 -11.32
N LEU A 102 -3.14 12.25 -11.24
CA LEU A 102 -4.50 12.41 -11.79
C LEU A 102 -5.17 13.75 -11.48
N LEU A 103 -4.94 14.32 -10.29
CA LEU A 103 -5.61 15.56 -9.84
C LEU A 103 -4.75 16.81 -10.03
N LEU A 104 -3.54 16.68 -10.58
CA LEU A 104 -2.65 17.80 -10.78
C LEU A 104 -2.98 18.54 -12.09
N LYS A 105 -2.80 19.86 -12.07
CA LYS A 105 -3.10 20.72 -13.23
C LYS A 105 -2.18 20.45 -14.42
N THR A 106 -0.95 20.05 -14.13
CA THR A 106 0.07 19.70 -15.11
C THR A 106 0.69 18.38 -14.65
N PRO A 107 0.07 17.24 -15.02
CA PRO A 107 0.54 15.93 -14.57
C PRO A 107 1.89 15.62 -15.20
N TRP A 108 2.77 15.01 -14.41
CA TRP A 108 4.04 14.45 -14.87
C TRP A 108 3.85 12.99 -15.28
N SER A 109 4.41 12.59 -16.42
CA SER A 109 4.42 11.21 -16.90
C SER A 109 5.81 10.60 -16.78
N VAL A 110 5.91 9.27 -16.61
CA VAL A 110 7.22 8.59 -16.57
C VAL A 110 8.05 8.89 -17.82
N SER A 111 7.40 8.97 -18.98
CA SER A 111 8.01 9.30 -20.27
C SER A 111 8.54 10.74 -20.39
N ASP A 112 8.23 11.63 -19.45
CA ASP A 112 8.78 12.99 -19.42
C ASP A 112 10.26 12.99 -19.00
N ALA A 113 10.75 11.90 -18.38
CA ALA A 113 12.17 11.71 -18.09
C ALA A 113 12.93 11.10 -19.28
N PRO A 114 14.24 11.38 -19.43
CA PRO A 114 15.08 10.73 -20.43
C PRO A 114 15.09 9.20 -20.27
N THR A 115 15.03 8.47 -21.39
CA THR A 115 14.95 6.99 -21.39
C THR A 115 16.13 6.35 -20.66
N GLU A 116 17.35 6.84 -20.89
CA GLU A 116 18.55 6.31 -20.22
C GLU A 116 18.49 6.53 -18.71
N TYR A 117 17.89 7.62 -18.25
CA TYR A 117 17.73 7.92 -16.83
C TYR A 117 16.71 6.99 -16.19
N ILE A 118 15.56 6.76 -16.83
CA ILE A 118 14.54 5.80 -16.39
C ILE A 118 15.16 4.40 -16.24
N GLN A 119 15.88 3.94 -17.26
CA GLN A 119 16.55 2.64 -17.25
C GLN A 119 17.59 2.52 -16.13
N GLN A 120 18.32 3.60 -15.81
CA GLN A 120 19.26 3.60 -14.69
C GLN A 120 18.54 3.51 -13.33
N MET A 121 17.46 4.24 -13.14
CA MET A 121 16.69 4.22 -11.89
C MET A 121 15.96 2.89 -11.67
N MET A 122 15.46 2.27 -12.73
CA MET A 122 14.85 0.94 -12.65
C MET A 122 15.82 -0.14 -12.17
N LYS A 123 17.13 0.02 -12.38
CA LYS A 123 18.16 -0.94 -11.89
C LYS A 123 18.27 -0.97 -10.37
N VAL A 124 17.87 0.08 -9.66
CA VAL A 124 18.01 0.15 -8.19
C VAL A 124 16.74 -0.21 -7.43
N ILE A 125 15.63 -0.44 -8.15
CA ILE A 125 14.36 -0.89 -7.58
C ILE A 125 13.97 -2.26 -8.15
N ILE A 126 13.00 -2.89 -7.51
CA ILE A 126 12.42 -4.15 -7.92
C ILE A 126 10.92 -4.15 -7.61
N GLY A 127 10.15 -4.81 -8.47
CA GLY A 127 8.72 -4.94 -8.30
C GLY A 127 8.35 -5.94 -7.21
N ILE A 128 7.23 -5.71 -6.56
CA ILE A 128 6.58 -6.66 -5.67
C ILE A 128 5.10 -6.77 -6.02
N GLU A 129 4.58 -7.99 -5.94
CA GLU A 129 3.17 -8.30 -6.10
C GLU A 129 2.72 -9.17 -4.92
N ILE A 130 1.57 -8.86 -4.34
CA ILE A 130 0.97 -9.62 -3.25
C ILE A 130 -0.37 -10.15 -3.75
N SER A 131 -0.45 -11.46 -3.97
CA SER A 131 -1.72 -12.12 -4.31
C SER A 131 -2.57 -12.26 -3.04
N ILE A 132 -3.70 -11.54 -3.00
CA ILE A 132 -4.54 -11.50 -1.80
C ILE A 132 -5.37 -12.78 -1.71
N HIS A 133 -5.37 -13.42 -0.54
CA HIS A 133 -6.20 -14.61 -0.28
C HIS A 133 -7.17 -14.42 0.90
N SER A 134 -7.11 -13.30 1.62
CA SER A 134 -8.08 -12.95 2.66
C SER A 134 -8.06 -11.45 2.97
N LEU A 135 -9.25 -10.87 3.16
CA LEU A 135 -9.45 -9.49 3.58
C LEU A 135 -10.20 -9.43 4.91
N GLN A 136 -9.77 -8.57 5.82
CA GLN A 136 -10.43 -8.36 7.11
C GLN A 136 -10.54 -6.86 7.41
N GLY A 137 -11.78 -6.38 7.60
CA GLY A 137 -12.05 -5.01 8.04
C GLY A 137 -12.13 -4.91 9.56
N LYS A 138 -11.70 -3.78 10.11
CA LYS A 138 -11.84 -3.41 11.53
C LYS A 138 -12.39 -2.00 11.68
#